data_AF-A0A8S1QZ31-F1
#
_entry.id   AF-A0A8S1QZ31-F1
#
_cell.length_a   1.000
_cell.length_b   1.000
_cell.length_c   1.000
_cell.angle_alpha   90.00
_cell.angle_beta   90.00
_cell.angle_gamma   90.00
#
_symmetry.space_group_name_H-M   'P 1'
#
loop_
_entity.id
_entity.type
_entity.pdbx_description
1 polymer ?
#
loop_
_entity_poly.entity_id
_entity_poly.type
_entity_poly.pdbx_seq_one_letter_code
_entity_poly.pdbx_strand_id
1 'polypeptide(L)'
;MTFLWADIPFEWTCISLRYHNDMFWYIWSIIQMIPVFAAGFYQLYKHQTTPDYYHKIKKGAWDQFIVMFFAAPVPFYYLIDLTISIVEGTFFEPCRFWLWFHHMVSMVVIPPLILRNEYEWQDTLIMATHTLLMKFPFIFLFNILYVGLVFYYNILLYFSPLNKKWVNRFLALLYSLFMIAIMPYHSYIDLSLKYIYLLQQYYEQLIYNFLQIHYKMGCAQTRQYEKSAMITCEIKYLIPELTQAIKLAQQCLYSPQSPIILTPIKLINGLYCKIESTLPSGSVKMRAIYNMLYRLQQKKRHRGEDQLNLVICSSGNAATACIESLKLLKSEDQQNQKQKIITNDICHDDTPTDPGLSVEIKDSQFQSKIKPYELNGKLIIFSKYVKEIHYTNDLPNVTIIHSELNKNEIEDEAIKYSEEMGYDYLDLQNDFHVFGGYATIGFEIDQWQTLTNTKIDSIFVTLKSGALIAGIAFYIKYLAQNKTRMIGVMLRGSIRKGVTLCQQIIEGFIDEIVYVSVEEVEKAQCELAKAEQIAEFNCAIAYAGCKKSSIKNSLVVLSGGNVAANDLKRLIKQYE
;
A
#
# COMPACT_ATOMS: atom_id res chain seq x y z
N MET A 1 37.51 -8.53 10.90
CA MET A 1 37.32 -9.95 11.22
C MET A 1 36.31 -10.53 10.24
N THR A 2 36.78 -11.41 9.37
CA THR A 2 36.01 -12.10 8.32
C THR A 2 35.26 -13.29 8.93
N PHE A 3 33.94 -13.31 8.82
CA PHE A 3 33.17 -14.56 8.93
C PHE A 3 33.09 -15.18 7.52
N LEU A 4 33.69 -16.37 7.39
CA LEU A 4 33.74 -17.18 6.18
C LEU A 4 32.33 -17.73 5.85
N TRP A 5 32.09 -17.97 4.55
CA TRP A 5 30.98 -18.73 3.93
C TRP A 5 29.81 -17.96 3.28
N ALA A 6 30.06 -16.76 2.74
CA ALA A 6 29.31 -16.26 1.57
C ALA A 6 30.14 -15.20 0.85
N ASP A 7 30.56 -15.47 -0.39
CA ASP A 7 31.12 -14.45 -1.31
C ASP A 7 30.00 -13.50 -1.77
N ILE A 8 29.47 -12.71 -0.84
CA ILE A 8 28.58 -11.58 -1.12
C ILE A 8 29.40 -10.31 -0.82
N PRO A 9 29.65 -9.43 -1.81
CA PRO A 9 30.29 -8.15 -1.54
C PRO A 9 29.38 -7.33 -0.61
N PHE A 10 29.80 -7.20 0.66
CA PHE A 10 29.05 -6.47 1.68
C PHE A 10 29.40 -4.98 1.58
N GLU A 11 28.67 -4.24 0.73
CA GLU A 11 28.77 -2.78 0.72
C GLU A 11 27.98 -2.18 1.90
N TRP A 12 28.70 -1.55 2.84
CA TRP A 12 28.12 -0.80 3.95
C TRP A 12 27.45 0.48 3.45
N THR A 13 26.19 0.39 3.03
CA THR A 13 25.34 1.56 2.76
C THR A 13 24.72 2.07 4.06
N CYS A 14 24.39 3.38 4.15
CA CYS A 14 23.71 3.99 5.30
C CYS A 14 22.45 3.24 5.74
N ILE A 15 21.70 2.69 4.78
CA ILE A 15 20.49 1.90 5.02
C ILE A 15 20.83 0.56 5.67
N SER A 16 21.91 -0.10 5.25
CA SER A 16 22.39 -1.34 5.88
C SER A 16 22.83 -1.09 7.32
N LEU A 17 23.61 -0.02 7.55
CA LEU A 17 24.01 0.40 8.90
C LEU A 17 22.81 0.66 9.81
N ARG A 18 21.81 1.39 9.30
CA ARG A 18 20.58 1.70 10.04
C ARG A 18 19.80 0.44 10.40
N TYR A 19 19.65 -0.47 9.43
CA TYR A 19 18.98 -1.75 9.66
C TYR A 19 19.65 -2.56 10.77
N HIS A 20 20.98 -2.68 10.75
CA HIS A 20 21.71 -3.42 11.78
C HIS A 20 21.61 -2.73 13.15
N ASN A 21 21.65 -1.39 13.19
CA ASN A 21 21.46 -0.61 14.40
C ASN A 21 20.06 -0.83 15.00
N ASP A 22 19.02 -0.75 14.17
CA ASP A 22 17.62 -0.95 14.57
C ASP A 22 17.34 -2.41 14.97
N MET A 23 17.89 -3.38 14.25
CA MET A 23 17.75 -4.81 14.61
C MET A 23 18.44 -5.15 15.91
N PHE A 24 19.66 -4.65 16.12
CA PHE A 24 20.34 -4.79 17.40
C PHE A 24 19.47 -4.21 18.52
N TRP A 25 18.97 -2.99 18.33
CA TRP A 25 18.14 -2.31 19.32
C TRP A 25 16.83 -3.05 19.62
N TYR A 26 16.20 -3.61 18.59
CA TYR A 26 14.98 -4.40 18.73
C TYR A 26 15.21 -5.70 19.50
N ILE A 27 16.22 -6.47 19.10
CA ILE A 27 16.57 -7.74 19.78
C ILE A 27 16.96 -7.45 21.23
N TRP A 28 17.75 -6.41 21.44
CA TRP A 28 18.12 -5.93 22.77
C TRP A 28 16.89 -5.60 23.63
N SER A 29 15.92 -4.90 23.04
CA SER A 29 14.66 -4.52 23.70
C SER A 29 13.82 -5.73 24.11
N ILE A 30 13.84 -6.82 23.34
CA ILE A 30 13.16 -8.08 23.69
C ILE A 30 13.86 -8.77 24.85
N ILE A 31 15.20 -8.90 24.77
CA ILE A 31 16.00 -9.59 25.78
C ILE A 31 15.82 -8.91 27.15
N GLN A 32 15.78 -7.58 27.17
CA GLN A 32 15.69 -6.82 28.41
C GLN A 32 14.28 -6.73 29.01
N MET A 33 13.23 -7.03 28.25
CA MET A 33 11.84 -6.81 28.67
C MET A 33 11.54 -7.50 30.01
N ILE A 34 11.69 -8.83 30.09
CA ILE A 34 11.36 -9.59 31.30
C ILE A 34 12.28 -9.21 32.48
N PRO A 35 13.63 -9.17 32.34
CA PRO A 35 14.52 -8.82 33.44
C PRO A 35 14.27 -7.42 34.02
N VAL A 36 14.02 -6.42 33.18
CA VAL A 36 13.81 -5.05 33.63
C VAL A 36 12.45 -4.89 34.33
N PHE A 37 11.40 -5.57 33.86
CA PHE A 37 10.12 -5.60 34.60
C PHE A 37 10.26 -6.27 35.97
N ALA A 38 10.94 -7.42 36.04
CA ALA A 38 11.16 -8.12 37.29
C ALA A 38 11.92 -7.23 38.30
N ALA A 39 12.97 -6.54 37.83
CA ALA A 39 13.73 -5.58 38.63
C ALA A 39 12.86 -4.40 39.11
N GLY A 40 12.05 -3.83 38.21
CA GLY A 40 11.17 -2.70 38.53
C GLY A 40 10.14 -3.04 39.59
N PHE A 41 9.45 -4.19 39.46
CA PHE A 41 8.49 -4.65 40.46
C PHE A 41 9.14 -5.03 41.78
N TYR A 42 10.34 -5.64 41.76
CA TYR A 42 11.10 -5.94 42.96
C TYR A 42 11.47 -4.66 43.74
N GLN A 43 11.95 -3.63 43.03
CA GLN A 43 12.28 -2.35 43.65
C GLN A 43 11.04 -1.62 44.19
N LEU A 44 9.92 -1.69 43.47
CA LEU A 44 8.64 -1.13 43.93
C LEU A 44 8.12 -1.84 45.19
N TYR A 45 8.21 -3.17 45.24
CA TYR A 45 7.85 -3.95 46.42
C TYR A 45 8.72 -3.55 47.64
N LYS A 46 10.03 -3.40 47.43
CA LYS A 46 10.96 -2.95 48.47
C LYS A 46 10.65 -1.54 48.96
N HIS A 47 10.22 -0.64 48.07
CA HIS A 47 9.77 0.71 48.41
C HIS A 47 8.53 0.70 49.30
N GLN A 48 7.56 -0.18 49.05
CA GLN A 48 6.36 -0.27 49.88
C GLN A 48 6.59 -0.92 51.24
N THR A 49 7.58 -1.82 51.35
CA THR A 49 7.80 -2.65 52.54
C THR A 49 8.89 -2.13 53.47
N THR A 50 9.74 -1.20 53.02
CA THR A 50 10.88 -0.69 53.80
C THR A 50 10.60 0.72 54.37
N PRO A 51 10.50 0.88 55.70
CA PRO A 51 10.48 2.20 56.33
C PRO A 51 11.78 2.94 56.04
N ASP A 52 11.70 4.17 55.54
CA ASP A 52 12.84 5.00 55.10
C ASP A 52 13.62 4.44 53.89
N TYR A 53 12.93 3.86 52.90
CA TYR A 53 13.49 3.34 51.64
C TYR A 53 14.59 4.25 51.05
N TYR A 54 14.31 5.55 50.92
CA TYR A 54 15.23 6.54 50.33
C TYR A 54 16.49 6.82 51.15
N HIS A 55 16.57 6.36 52.41
CA HIS A 55 17.69 6.64 53.32
C HIS A 55 18.48 5.40 53.73
N LYS A 56 17.90 4.19 53.70
CA LYS A 56 18.50 2.97 54.29
C LYS A 56 19.05 1.93 53.30
N ILE A 57 18.70 2.00 52.02
CA ILE A 57 19.11 0.95 51.07
C ILE A 57 20.46 1.29 50.46
N LYS A 58 21.52 0.63 50.95
CA LYS A 58 22.76 0.46 50.19
C LYS A 58 22.58 -0.66 49.14
N LYS A 59 23.12 -0.42 47.94
CA LYS A 59 22.82 -1.18 46.71
C LYS A 59 23.32 -2.61 46.76
N GLY A 60 22.58 -3.51 46.11
CA GLY A 60 23.14 -4.75 45.63
C GLY A 60 23.89 -4.52 44.31
N ALA A 61 24.98 -5.26 44.09
CA ALA A 61 25.71 -5.28 42.81
C ALA A 61 24.79 -5.62 41.62
N TRP A 62 23.69 -6.34 41.89
CA TRP A 62 22.67 -6.71 40.91
C TRP A 62 21.89 -5.53 40.32
N ASP A 63 21.52 -4.52 41.11
CA ASP A 63 20.78 -3.35 40.60
C ASP A 63 21.65 -2.53 39.63
N GLN A 64 22.94 -2.38 39.96
CA GLN A 64 23.91 -1.70 39.12
C GLN A 64 24.19 -2.48 37.83
N PHE A 65 24.30 -3.80 37.93
CA PHE A 65 24.48 -4.65 36.75
C PHE A 65 23.29 -4.54 35.79
N ILE A 66 22.06 -4.61 36.30
CA ILE A 66 20.85 -4.55 35.46
C ILE A 66 20.81 -3.23 34.69
N VAL A 67 20.99 -2.09 35.35
CA VAL A 67 20.89 -0.81 34.64
C VAL A 67 22.09 -0.55 33.75
N MET A 68 23.31 -0.90 34.17
CA MET A 68 24.48 -0.71 33.33
C MET A 68 24.45 -1.62 32.10
N PHE A 69 24.00 -2.86 32.24
CA PHE A 69 23.87 -3.77 31.11
C PHE A 69 22.78 -3.28 30.14
N PHE A 70 21.57 -2.98 30.63
CA PHE A 70 20.42 -2.68 29.77
C PHE A 70 20.35 -1.23 29.26
N ALA A 71 20.82 -0.24 30.03
CA ALA A 71 20.74 1.17 29.66
C ALA A 71 22.00 1.71 28.96
N ALA A 72 23.19 1.13 29.20
CA ALA A 72 24.43 1.63 28.57
C ALA A 72 24.45 1.56 27.04
N PRO A 73 23.81 0.58 26.37
CA PRO A 73 23.76 0.56 24.90
C PRO A 73 22.89 1.67 24.28
N VAL A 74 21.99 2.30 25.05
CA VAL A 74 21.00 3.27 24.54
C VAL A 74 21.66 4.49 23.86
N PRO A 75 22.64 5.19 24.48
CA PRO A 75 23.24 6.36 23.86
C PRO A 75 24.03 6.03 22.59
N PHE A 76 24.60 4.82 22.50
CA PHE A 76 25.30 4.36 21.29
C PHE A 76 24.34 4.16 20.12
N TYR A 77 23.17 3.57 20.37
CA TYR A 77 22.13 3.45 19.35
C TYR A 77 21.74 4.81 18.78
N TYR A 78 21.48 5.80 19.65
CA TYR A 78 21.11 7.15 19.24
C TYR A 78 22.24 7.88 18.50
N LEU A 79 23.49 7.68 18.91
CA LEU A 79 24.64 8.28 18.24
C LEU A 79 24.83 7.72 16.82
N ILE A 80 24.67 6.42 16.65
CA ILE A 80 24.75 5.75 15.34
C ILE A 80 23.59 6.24 14.45
N ASP A 81 22.37 6.25 14.97
CA ASP A 81 21.18 6.70 14.22
C ASP A 81 21.27 8.18 13.78
N LEU A 82 21.80 9.04 14.66
CA LEU A 82 22.09 10.44 14.37
C LEU A 82 23.12 10.57 13.24
N THR A 83 24.23 9.83 13.35
CA THR A 83 25.32 9.87 12.37
C THR A 83 24.80 9.47 10.99
N ILE A 84 24.00 8.40 10.91
CA ILE A 84 23.40 7.96 9.65
C ILE A 84 22.45 9.03 9.10
N SER A 85 21.64 9.67 9.95
CA SER A 85 20.69 10.70 9.52
C SER A 85 21.36 11.97 9.00
N ILE A 86 22.51 12.35 9.56
CA ILE A 86 23.36 13.44 9.05
C ILE A 86 23.94 13.08 7.68
N VAL A 87 24.48 11.86 7.52
CA VAL A 87 25.07 11.40 6.25
C VAL A 87 24.02 11.29 5.15
N GLU A 88 22.80 10.86 5.47
CA GLU A 88 21.69 10.77 4.52
C GLU A 88 21.07 12.13 4.15
N GLY A 89 21.41 13.22 4.86
CA GLY A 89 20.78 14.53 4.66
C GLY A 89 19.30 14.60 5.08
N THR A 90 18.78 13.57 5.76
CA THR A 90 17.37 13.46 6.18
C THR A 90 17.08 14.15 7.52
N PHE A 91 18.06 14.87 8.05
CA PHE A 91 18.07 15.44 9.38
C PHE A 91 16.92 16.44 9.66
N PHE A 92 16.58 17.29 8.69
CA PHE A 92 15.54 18.31 8.83
C PHE A 92 14.19 17.90 8.22
N GLU A 93 14.02 16.62 7.84
CA GLU A 93 12.74 16.16 7.33
C GLU A 93 11.67 16.21 8.43
N PRO A 94 10.46 16.74 8.15
CA PRO A 94 9.40 16.90 9.16
C PRO A 94 9.05 15.61 9.91
N CYS A 95 9.13 14.47 9.22
CA CYS A 95 8.86 13.16 9.79
C CYS A 95 9.97 12.66 10.73
N ARG A 96 11.22 13.09 10.54
CA ARG A 96 12.38 12.63 11.33
C ARG A 96 12.83 13.61 12.39
N PHE A 97 12.50 14.89 12.26
CA PHE A 97 12.86 15.92 13.23
C PHE A 97 12.45 15.56 14.67
N TRP A 98 11.26 14.99 14.87
CA TRP A 98 10.78 14.64 16.21
C TRP A 98 11.48 13.42 16.81
N LEU A 99 11.82 12.43 15.99
CA LEU A 99 12.62 11.28 16.40
C LEU A 99 14.03 11.74 16.80
N TRP A 100 14.61 12.63 16.00
CA TRP A 100 15.87 13.29 16.33
C TRP A 100 15.79 14.06 17.65
N PHE A 101 14.75 14.88 17.84
CA PHE A 101 14.57 15.66 19.06
C PHE A 101 14.51 14.74 20.29
N HIS A 102 13.77 13.64 20.20
CA HIS A 102 13.75 12.60 21.23
C HIS A 102 15.14 11.99 21.48
N HIS A 103 15.87 11.59 20.44
CA HIS A 103 17.23 11.01 20.56
C HIS A 103 18.20 12.01 21.20
N MET A 104 18.11 13.29 20.85
CA MET A 104 18.99 14.33 21.38
C MET A 104 18.75 14.59 22.87
N VAL A 105 17.48 14.68 23.28
CA VAL A 105 17.10 14.77 24.70
C VAL A 105 17.64 13.56 25.46
N SER A 106 17.42 12.35 24.93
CA SER A 106 17.83 11.11 25.58
C SER A 106 19.36 10.98 25.67
N MET A 107 20.12 11.45 24.68
CA MET A 107 21.59 11.48 24.74
C MET A 107 22.14 12.39 25.86
N VAL A 108 21.39 13.41 26.29
CA VAL A 108 21.78 14.28 27.41
C VAL A 108 21.27 13.72 28.75
N VAL A 109 20.08 13.12 28.78
CA VAL A 109 19.41 12.65 30.00
C VAL A 109 19.95 11.30 30.49
N ILE A 110 20.23 10.36 29.59
CA ILE A 110 20.56 8.98 29.94
C ILE A 110 21.97 8.83 30.57
N PRO A 111 23.04 9.49 30.09
CA PRO A 111 24.36 9.32 30.71
C PRO A 111 24.42 9.74 32.19
N PRO A 112 23.86 10.88 32.62
CA PRO A 112 23.75 11.22 34.04
C PRO A 112 22.95 10.21 34.86
N LEU A 113 21.90 9.60 34.27
CA LEU A 113 21.12 8.54 34.91
C LEU A 113 21.96 7.26 35.08
N ILE A 114 22.75 6.86 34.08
CA ILE A 114 23.65 5.69 34.16
C ILE A 114 24.78 5.91 35.17
N LEU A 115 25.36 7.11 35.18
CA LEU A 115 26.44 7.47 36.10
C LEU A 115 25.92 7.68 37.53
N ARG A 116 24.59 7.78 37.70
CA ARG A 116 23.99 7.79 39.02
C ARG A 116 24.15 6.40 39.59
N ASN A 117 24.97 6.30 40.64
CA ASN A 117 25.16 5.01 41.30
C ASN A 117 23.87 4.43 41.92
N GLU A 118 22.74 5.15 41.95
CA GLU A 118 21.47 4.82 42.62
C GLU A 118 20.34 4.74 41.59
N TYR A 119 19.57 3.65 41.61
CA TYR A 119 18.40 3.47 40.75
C TYR A 119 17.18 3.25 41.62
N GLU A 120 16.15 4.04 41.37
CA GLU A 120 14.87 3.95 42.06
C GLU A 120 13.91 3.15 41.18
N TRP A 121 12.81 2.68 41.77
CA TRP A 121 11.84 1.87 41.04
C TRP A 121 11.24 2.60 39.83
N GLN A 122 11.16 3.94 39.88
CA GLN A 122 10.64 4.76 38.79
C GLN A 122 11.55 4.69 37.57
N ASP A 123 12.88 4.75 37.75
CA ASP A 123 13.81 4.71 36.61
C ASP A 123 13.72 3.36 35.90
N THR A 124 13.63 2.28 36.69
CA THR A 124 13.51 0.91 36.18
C THR A 124 12.15 0.67 35.51
N LEU A 125 11.04 1.16 36.09
CA LEU A 125 9.70 0.99 35.50
C LEU A 125 9.44 1.88 34.29
N ILE A 126 10.01 3.09 34.24
CA ILE A 126 9.98 3.93 33.02
C ILE A 126 10.74 3.22 31.90
N MET A 127 11.92 2.66 32.19
CA MET A 127 12.66 1.86 31.22
C MET A 127 11.86 0.62 30.80
N ALA A 128 11.28 -0.11 31.74
CA ALA A 128 10.46 -1.28 31.46
C ALA A 128 9.28 -0.94 30.52
N THR A 129 8.52 0.10 30.85
CA THR A 129 7.37 0.53 30.05
C THR A 129 7.79 1.11 28.70
N HIS A 130 8.96 1.72 28.58
CA HIS A 130 9.55 2.08 27.29
C HIS A 130 9.80 0.85 26.40
N THR A 131 10.27 -0.27 26.96
CA THR A 131 10.45 -1.51 26.18
C THR A 131 9.13 -2.12 25.72
N LEU A 132 8.05 -2.00 26.52
CA LEU A 132 6.70 -2.38 26.08
C LEU A 132 6.21 -1.47 24.96
N LEU A 133 6.48 -0.17 25.03
CA LEU A 133 6.12 0.76 23.96
C LEU A 133 6.81 0.41 22.64
N MET A 134 8.09 0.04 22.69
CA MET A 134 8.82 -0.38 21.50
C MET A 134 8.27 -1.70 20.91
N LYS A 135 7.74 -2.61 21.75
CA LYS A 135 7.24 -3.92 21.31
C LYS A 135 5.76 -3.95 20.95
N PHE A 136 4.93 -3.24 21.71
CA PHE A 136 3.46 -3.21 21.62
C PHE A 136 2.89 -1.79 21.59
N PRO A 137 3.33 -0.96 20.64
CA PRO A 137 2.93 0.44 20.52
C PRO A 137 1.43 0.68 20.25
N PHE A 138 0.66 -0.30 19.76
CA PHE A 138 -0.81 -0.17 19.50
C PHE A 138 -1.65 -0.17 20.73
N ILE A 139 -1.09 -0.69 21.81
CA ILE A 139 -1.82 -0.81 23.04
C ILE A 139 -1.80 0.60 23.64
N PHE A 140 -2.84 1.38 23.33
CA PHE A 140 -3.02 2.75 23.81
C PHE A 140 -2.84 2.86 25.34
N LEU A 141 -3.24 1.82 26.07
CA LEU A 141 -3.03 1.72 27.52
C LEU A 141 -1.55 1.81 27.94
N PHE A 142 -0.62 1.25 27.16
CA PHE A 142 0.81 1.33 27.45
C PHE A 142 1.38 2.73 27.25
N ASN A 143 0.85 3.50 26.28
CA ASN A 143 1.19 4.92 26.10
C ASN A 143 0.77 5.73 27.34
N ILE A 144 -0.46 5.54 27.82
CA ILE A 144 -0.94 6.21 29.03
C ILE A 144 -0.07 5.86 30.23
N LEU A 145 0.23 4.56 30.42
CA LEU A 145 1.03 4.08 31.53
C LEU A 145 2.44 4.72 31.54
N TYR A 146 3.12 4.72 30.39
CA TYR A 146 4.45 5.30 30.26
C TYR A 146 4.45 6.81 30.51
N VAL A 147 3.55 7.56 29.85
CA VAL A 147 3.46 9.02 30.02
C VAL A 147 3.11 9.36 31.48
N GLY A 148 2.21 8.61 32.10
CA GLY A 148 1.85 8.77 33.51
C GLY A 148 3.05 8.57 34.44
N LEU A 149 3.87 7.53 34.21
CA LEU A 149 5.09 7.28 34.99
C LEU A 149 6.14 8.38 34.80
N VAL A 150 6.38 8.83 33.57
CA VAL A 150 7.31 9.94 33.28
C VAL A 150 6.82 11.23 33.93
N PHE A 151 5.53 11.54 33.85
CA PHE A 151 4.94 12.73 34.48
C PHE A 151 5.07 12.67 36.02
N TYR A 152 4.74 11.53 36.62
CA TYR A 152 4.90 11.31 38.05
C TYR A 152 6.36 11.46 38.50
N TYR A 153 7.31 10.88 37.76
CA TYR A 153 8.73 11.04 38.03
C TYR A 153 9.17 12.50 37.99
N ASN A 154 8.71 13.25 36.99
CA ASN A 154 8.99 14.68 36.90
C ASN A 154 8.48 15.45 38.11
N ILE A 155 7.27 15.17 38.61
CA ILE A 155 6.76 15.77 39.87
C ILE A 155 7.70 15.44 41.03
N LEU A 156 8.14 14.19 41.14
CA LEU A 156 9.03 13.77 42.23
C LEU A 156 10.40 14.47 42.18
N LEU A 157 10.91 14.85 41.02
CA LEU A 157 12.15 15.60 40.90
C LEU A 157 12.10 16.97 41.61
N TYR A 158 10.91 17.56 41.76
CA TYR A 158 10.72 18.85 42.45
C TYR A 158 10.27 18.67 43.90
N PHE A 159 9.33 17.76 44.16
CA PHE A 159 8.59 17.71 45.42
C PHE A 159 8.97 16.57 46.37
N SER A 160 9.90 15.69 45.99
CA SER A 160 10.32 14.55 46.81
C SER A 160 11.75 14.68 47.34
N PRO A 161 12.17 13.85 48.31
CA PRO A 161 13.56 13.78 48.76
C PRO A 161 14.57 13.51 47.63
N LEU A 162 14.12 13.07 46.44
CA LEU A 162 14.94 12.94 45.25
C LEU A 162 15.60 14.26 44.83
N ASN A 163 14.98 15.41 45.11
CA ASN A 163 15.52 16.73 44.80
C ASN A 163 16.79 17.10 45.58
N LYS A 164 17.17 16.31 46.59
CA LYS A 164 18.38 16.54 47.40
C LYS A 164 19.66 16.17 46.63
N LYS A 165 19.56 15.34 45.59
CA LYS A 165 20.71 14.85 44.80
C LYS A 165 20.98 15.78 43.61
N TRP A 166 22.26 16.05 43.33
CA TRP A 166 22.66 16.99 42.28
C TRP A 166 22.20 16.56 40.88
N VAL A 167 22.28 15.26 40.55
CA VAL A 167 21.83 14.71 39.25
C VAL A 167 20.35 14.98 39.03
N ASN A 168 19.52 14.80 40.06
CA ASN A 168 18.08 15.01 39.97
C ASN A 168 17.74 16.51 39.83
N ARG A 169 18.51 17.40 40.46
CA ARG A 169 18.40 18.86 40.23
C ARG A 169 18.80 19.25 38.82
N PHE A 170 19.86 18.65 38.29
CA PHE A 170 20.31 18.84 36.92
C PHE A 170 19.24 18.38 35.92
N LEU A 171 18.66 17.20 36.13
CA LEU A 171 17.55 16.69 35.31
C LEU A 171 16.32 17.61 35.38
N ALA A 172 15.93 18.06 36.58
CA ALA A 172 14.82 19.00 36.75
C ALA A 172 15.03 20.30 35.95
N LEU A 173 16.23 20.89 36.03
CA LEU A 173 16.58 22.09 35.27
C LEU A 173 16.53 21.84 33.76
N LEU A 174 17.08 20.72 33.30
CA LEU A 174 17.09 20.33 31.90
C LEU A 174 15.66 20.13 31.34
N TYR A 175 14.79 19.44 32.07
CA TYR A 175 13.39 19.26 31.68
C TYR A 175 12.64 20.60 31.59
N SER A 176 12.90 21.53 32.52
CA SER A 176 12.32 22.88 32.46
C SER A 176 12.75 23.62 31.19
N LEU A 177 14.03 23.54 30.82
CA LEU A 177 14.54 24.14 29.58
C LEU A 177 13.92 23.51 28.33
N PHE A 178 13.72 22.20 28.31
CA PHE A 178 13.03 21.53 27.20
C PHE A 178 11.58 21.97 27.06
N MET A 179 10.83 22.07 28.17
CA MET A 179 9.45 22.53 28.12
C MET A 179 9.37 23.98 27.61
N ILE A 180 10.29 24.85 28.03
CA ILE A 180 10.39 26.24 27.52
C ILE A 180 10.77 26.28 26.03
N ALA A 181 11.64 25.39 25.55
CA ALA A 181 12.00 25.30 24.14
C ALA A 181 10.85 24.80 23.24
N ILE A 182 9.94 24.01 23.80
CA ILE A 182 8.76 23.48 23.09
C ILE A 182 7.58 24.48 23.14
N MET A 183 7.48 25.32 24.19
CA MET A 183 6.40 26.30 24.40
C MET A 183 6.14 27.33 23.26
N PRO A 184 7.10 27.77 22.42
CA PRO A 184 6.79 28.74 21.36
C PRO A 184 5.94 28.17 20.22
N TYR A 185 5.78 26.84 20.13
CA TYR A 185 4.98 26.17 19.11
C TYR A 185 3.54 25.96 19.59
N HIS A 186 2.85 27.05 19.91
CA HIS A 186 1.54 27.05 20.55
C HIS A 186 0.35 26.65 19.65
N SER A 187 0.56 26.33 18.37
CA SER A 187 -0.49 25.87 17.44
C SER A 187 -0.75 24.35 17.46
N TYR A 188 -0.12 23.61 18.38
CA TYR A 188 0.02 22.16 18.25
C TYR A 188 -0.43 21.32 19.47
N ILE A 189 -1.15 21.88 20.44
CA ILE A 189 -1.78 21.06 21.51
C ILE A 189 -2.80 20.08 20.92
N ASP A 190 -3.51 20.51 19.87
CA ASP A 190 -4.37 19.64 19.05
C ASP A 190 -3.57 18.55 18.34
N LEU A 191 -2.29 18.83 18.06
CA LEU A 191 -1.37 17.89 17.46
C LEU A 191 -0.81 16.91 18.44
N SER A 192 -0.72 17.16 19.74
CA SER A 192 -0.21 16.16 20.70
C SER A 192 -1.16 14.97 20.85
N LEU A 193 -2.48 15.21 20.82
CA LEU A 193 -3.52 14.18 20.72
C LEU A 193 -3.53 13.55 19.32
N LYS A 194 -3.38 14.36 18.26
CA LYS A 194 -3.15 13.86 16.89
C LYS A 194 -1.85 13.08 16.77
N TYR A 195 -0.85 13.32 17.61
CA TYR A 195 0.49 12.72 17.60
C TYR A 195 0.47 11.42 18.38
N ILE A 196 -0.35 11.27 19.42
CA ILE A 196 -0.65 9.98 20.03
C ILE A 196 -1.46 9.12 19.04
N TYR A 197 -2.41 9.70 18.31
CA TYR A 197 -3.17 9.03 17.25
C TYR A 197 -2.30 8.68 16.02
N LEU A 198 -1.39 9.58 15.61
CA LEU A 198 -0.41 9.37 14.54
C LEU A 198 0.71 8.44 14.97
N LEU A 199 1.18 8.44 16.22
CA LEU A 199 2.12 7.44 16.76
C LEU A 199 1.45 6.08 16.79
N GLN A 200 0.16 6.00 17.14
CA GLN A 200 -0.61 4.77 17.09
C GLN A 200 -0.71 4.24 15.65
N GLN A 201 -1.07 5.09 14.66
CA GLN A 201 -1.05 4.72 13.24
C GLN A 201 0.35 4.41 12.69
N TYR A 202 1.36 5.19 13.07
CA TYR A 202 2.73 5.06 12.57
C TYR A 202 3.42 3.82 13.12
N TYR A 203 3.14 3.50 14.38
CA TYR A 203 3.55 2.23 14.89
C TYR A 203 2.73 1.09 14.25
N GLU A 204 1.42 1.25 13.93
CA GLU A 204 0.60 0.18 13.28
C GLU A 204 1.25 -0.19 11.94
N GLN A 205 1.74 0.85 11.26
CA GLN A 205 2.64 0.75 10.11
C GLN A 205 3.98 0.08 10.45
N LEU A 206 4.60 0.37 11.59
CA LEU A 206 5.90 -0.17 12.02
C LEU A 206 5.84 -1.67 12.40
N ILE A 207 4.72 -2.18 12.92
CA ILE A 207 4.52 -3.63 13.17
C ILE A 207 3.99 -4.37 11.95
N TYR A 208 3.21 -3.72 11.08
CA TYR A 208 2.98 -4.24 9.74
C TYR A 208 4.32 -4.40 9.00
N ASN A 209 5.22 -3.42 9.13
CA ASN A 209 6.61 -3.49 8.69
C ASN A 209 7.43 -4.59 9.41
N PHE A 210 7.16 -4.89 10.68
CA PHE A 210 7.87 -5.94 11.43
C PHE A 210 7.40 -7.36 11.06
N LEU A 211 6.12 -7.57 10.78
CA LEU A 211 5.56 -8.82 10.26
C LEU A 211 5.96 -9.06 8.79
N GLN A 212 6.17 -8.00 8.00
CA GLN A 212 6.69 -8.06 6.64
C GLN A 212 8.22 -8.35 6.56
N ILE A 213 8.99 -8.12 7.63
CA ILE A 213 10.44 -8.41 7.65
C ILE A 213 10.73 -9.92 7.52
N HIS A 214 9.82 -10.80 7.93
CA HIS A 214 9.97 -12.24 7.69
C HIS A 214 9.79 -12.63 6.21
N TYR A 215 9.18 -11.78 5.39
CA TYR A 215 9.00 -12.00 3.95
C TYR A 215 10.07 -11.31 3.08
N LYS A 216 10.97 -10.51 3.69
CA LYS A 216 11.92 -9.58 3.03
C LYS A 216 13.25 -10.19 2.53
N MET A 217 13.44 -11.51 2.50
CA MET A 217 14.69 -12.10 1.95
C MET A 217 14.71 -12.30 0.42
N GLY A 218 13.67 -11.88 -0.32
CA GLY A 218 13.58 -12.13 -1.78
C GLY A 218 14.01 -11.01 -2.73
N CYS A 219 14.38 -9.81 -2.27
CA CYS A 219 14.46 -8.64 -3.16
C CYS A 219 15.67 -7.72 -2.92
N ALA A 220 16.87 -8.30 -2.89
CA ALA A 220 18.14 -7.57 -2.66
C ALA A 220 18.90 -7.18 -3.94
N GLN A 221 18.24 -7.01 -5.09
CA GLN A 221 18.94 -6.80 -6.38
C GLN A 221 18.68 -5.48 -7.12
N THR A 222 17.97 -4.50 -6.55
CA THR A 222 17.67 -3.25 -7.28
C THR A 222 17.99 -2.00 -6.48
N ARG A 223 19.28 -1.66 -6.34
CA ARG A 223 19.70 -0.31 -5.94
C ARG A 223 20.85 0.19 -6.79
N GLN A 224 20.50 0.83 -7.89
CA GLN A 224 21.39 1.73 -8.62
C GLN A 224 20.68 2.99 -9.15
N TYR A 225 19.48 3.32 -8.65
CA TYR A 225 18.58 4.24 -9.33
C TYR A 225 17.95 5.27 -8.39
N GLU A 226 18.77 6.18 -7.86
CA GLU A 226 18.29 7.40 -7.21
C GLU A 226 18.31 8.57 -8.21
N LYS A 227 17.18 8.76 -8.89
CA LYS A 227 16.77 10.02 -9.53
C LYS A 227 15.26 10.06 -9.75
N SER A 228 14.48 9.77 -8.70
CA SER A 228 13.06 10.10 -8.62
C SER A 228 12.78 10.75 -7.26
N ALA A 229 13.15 12.02 -7.16
CA ALA A 229 12.52 12.90 -6.19
C ALA A 229 11.00 12.90 -6.48
N MET A 230 10.17 12.89 -5.43
CA MET A 230 8.69 12.86 -5.45
C MET A 230 7.98 11.51 -5.21
N ILE A 231 8.61 10.52 -4.57
CA ILE A 231 7.83 9.45 -3.92
C ILE A 231 7.71 9.80 -2.43
N THR A 232 6.49 10.11 -1.96
CA THR A 232 6.21 10.33 -0.53
C THR A 232 6.67 9.11 0.28
N CYS A 233 7.12 9.31 1.53
CA CYS A 233 7.61 8.21 2.36
C CYS A 233 6.60 7.05 2.45
N GLU A 234 5.30 7.36 2.50
CA GLU A 234 4.19 6.40 2.53
C GLU A 234 4.17 5.45 1.31
N ILE A 235 4.30 5.98 0.08
CA ILE A 235 4.32 5.13 -1.12
C ILE A 235 5.56 4.25 -1.15
N LYS A 236 6.71 4.73 -0.65
CA LYS A 236 7.96 3.92 -0.61
C LYS A 236 7.76 2.62 0.17
N TYR A 237 6.94 2.62 1.22
CA TYR A 237 6.61 1.42 1.98
C TYR A 237 5.70 0.45 1.23
N LEU A 238 4.81 0.97 0.38
CA LEU A 238 3.82 0.19 -0.39
C LEU A 238 4.38 -0.40 -1.70
N ILE A 239 5.56 0.04 -2.15
CA ILE A 239 6.19 -0.43 -3.40
C ILE A 239 6.20 -1.97 -3.54
N PRO A 240 6.56 -2.77 -2.52
CA PRO A 240 6.56 -4.22 -2.65
C PRO A 240 5.17 -4.79 -2.93
N GLU A 241 4.14 -4.33 -2.24
CA GLU A 241 2.76 -4.77 -2.45
C GLU A 241 2.24 -4.34 -3.82
N LEU A 242 2.52 -3.10 -4.23
CA LEU A 242 2.18 -2.59 -5.55
C LEU A 242 2.87 -3.42 -6.64
N THR A 243 4.17 -3.69 -6.49
CA THR A 243 4.95 -4.50 -7.44
C THR A 243 4.46 -5.94 -7.49
N GLN A 244 4.12 -6.52 -6.34
CA GLN A 244 3.54 -7.86 -6.26
C GLN A 244 2.18 -7.89 -6.97
N ALA A 245 1.30 -6.93 -6.68
CA ALA A 245 -0.01 -6.84 -7.34
C ALA A 245 0.12 -6.72 -8.87
N ILE A 246 1.13 -5.99 -9.37
CA ILE A 246 1.44 -5.89 -10.80
C ILE A 246 1.88 -7.22 -11.37
N LYS A 247 2.86 -7.90 -10.74
CA LYS A 247 3.33 -9.22 -11.19
C LYS A 247 2.20 -10.24 -11.26
N LEU A 248 1.32 -10.21 -10.25
CA LEU A 248 0.14 -11.06 -10.19
C LEU A 248 -0.87 -10.73 -11.29
N ALA A 249 -1.06 -9.45 -11.62
CA ALA A 249 -1.91 -9.03 -12.72
C ALA A 249 -1.32 -9.40 -14.10
N GLN A 250 0.01 -9.35 -14.24
CA GLN A 250 0.71 -9.82 -15.45
C GLN A 250 0.52 -11.32 -15.66
N GLN A 251 0.48 -12.13 -14.60
CA GLN A 251 0.16 -13.55 -14.72
C GLN A 251 -1.25 -13.77 -15.31
N CYS A 252 -2.21 -12.91 -14.96
CA CYS A 252 -3.54 -12.97 -15.58
C CYS A 252 -3.46 -12.71 -17.09
N LEU A 253 -2.62 -11.77 -17.56
CA LEU A 253 -2.45 -11.52 -19.01
C LEU A 253 -1.93 -12.73 -19.81
N TYR A 254 -1.05 -13.53 -19.21
CA TYR A 254 -0.46 -14.68 -19.87
C TYR A 254 -1.24 -15.97 -19.70
N SER A 255 -2.24 -15.97 -18.82
CA SER A 255 -3.06 -17.16 -18.62
C SER A 255 -3.98 -17.35 -19.83
N PRO A 256 -3.92 -18.49 -20.53
CA PRO A 256 -4.78 -18.76 -21.68
C PRO A 256 -6.27 -18.81 -21.32
N GLN A 257 -6.58 -18.98 -20.03
CA GLN A 257 -7.93 -18.99 -19.48
C GLN A 257 -8.41 -17.59 -19.10
N SER A 258 -7.51 -16.60 -18.99
CA SER A 258 -7.93 -15.26 -18.57
C SER A 258 -8.67 -14.52 -19.69
N PRO A 259 -9.78 -13.84 -19.36
CA PRO A 259 -10.48 -12.95 -20.28
C PRO A 259 -9.74 -11.63 -20.51
N ILE A 260 -8.68 -11.35 -19.75
CA ILE A 260 -7.86 -10.16 -19.94
C ILE A 260 -6.83 -10.45 -21.03
N ILE A 261 -7.11 -9.92 -22.22
CA ILE A 261 -6.22 -10.04 -23.38
C ILE A 261 -5.33 -8.81 -23.56
N LEU A 262 -4.23 -8.98 -24.28
CA LEU A 262 -3.42 -7.86 -24.79
C LEU A 262 -4.26 -7.03 -25.76
N THR A 263 -4.44 -5.75 -25.46
CA THR A 263 -5.27 -4.85 -26.27
C THR A 263 -4.42 -4.14 -27.34
N PRO A 264 -4.96 -3.84 -28.53
CA PRO A 264 -4.18 -3.25 -29.61
C PRO A 264 -3.84 -1.78 -29.37
N ILE A 265 -2.73 -1.33 -29.95
CA ILE A 265 -2.39 0.09 -30.13
C ILE A 265 -2.52 0.40 -31.62
N LYS A 266 -3.41 1.33 -31.99
CA LYS A 266 -3.63 1.76 -33.38
C LYS A 266 -3.26 3.22 -33.58
N LEU A 267 -2.82 3.57 -34.78
CA LEU A 267 -2.61 4.96 -35.16
C LEU A 267 -3.93 5.58 -35.66
N ILE A 268 -4.42 6.62 -35.00
CA ILE A 268 -5.67 7.31 -35.32
C ILE A 268 -5.39 8.80 -35.45
N ASN A 269 -5.59 9.36 -36.65
CA ASN A 269 -5.32 10.77 -36.94
C ASN A 269 -3.91 11.23 -36.49
N GLY A 270 -2.90 10.36 -36.66
CA GLY A 270 -1.52 10.65 -36.26
C GLY A 270 -1.20 10.48 -34.77
N LEU A 271 -2.13 9.96 -33.96
CA LEU A 271 -1.95 9.66 -32.54
C LEU A 271 -2.00 8.17 -32.28
N TYR A 272 -1.12 7.65 -31.42
CA TYR A 272 -1.21 6.26 -30.99
C TYR A 272 -2.32 6.12 -29.96
N CYS A 273 -3.25 5.21 -30.17
CA CYS A 273 -4.39 5.00 -29.30
C CYS A 273 -4.38 3.55 -28.80
N LYS A 274 -4.28 3.38 -27.47
CA LYS A 274 -4.41 2.10 -26.78
C LYS A 274 -5.90 1.82 -26.56
N ILE A 275 -6.42 0.77 -27.19
CA ILE A 275 -7.87 0.54 -27.31
C ILE A 275 -8.34 -0.47 -26.27
N GLU A 276 -8.84 0.00 -25.13
CA GLU A 276 -9.35 -0.87 -24.07
C GLU A 276 -10.82 -1.30 -24.27
N SER A 277 -11.51 -0.74 -25.26
CA SER A 277 -12.90 -1.11 -25.59
C SER A 277 -13.04 -2.53 -26.16
N THR A 278 -11.94 -3.19 -26.54
CA THR A 278 -11.95 -4.57 -27.03
C THR A 278 -12.09 -5.62 -25.93
N LEU A 279 -11.95 -5.22 -24.65
CA LEU A 279 -12.16 -6.12 -23.52
C LEU A 279 -13.63 -6.56 -23.44
N PRO A 280 -13.95 -7.73 -22.86
CA PRO A 280 -15.31 -8.27 -22.83
C PRO A 280 -16.36 -7.33 -22.21
N SER A 281 -15.98 -6.53 -21.21
CA SER A 281 -16.86 -5.53 -20.60
C SER A 281 -16.98 -4.21 -21.37
N GLY A 282 -16.29 -4.07 -22.50
CA GLY A 282 -16.19 -2.85 -23.29
C GLY A 282 -15.36 -1.73 -22.63
N SER A 283 -14.65 -2.03 -21.54
CA SER A 283 -13.86 -1.03 -20.81
C SER A 283 -12.67 -1.62 -20.04
N VAL A 284 -11.74 -0.72 -19.71
CA VAL A 284 -10.55 -0.97 -18.90
C VAL A 284 -10.86 -1.47 -17.47
N LYS A 285 -12.09 -1.27 -16.97
CA LYS A 285 -12.50 -1.72 -15.63
C LYS A 285 -12.38 -3.23 -15.46
N MET A 286 -12.44 -4.00 -16.56
CA MET A 286 -12.23 -5.45 -16.54
C MET A 286 -10.90 -5.82 -15.90
N ARG A 287 -9.80 -5.12 -16.24
CA ARG A 287 -8.45 -5.42 -15.74
C ARG A 287 -8.36 -5.32 -14.23
N ALA A 288 -8.92 -4.25 -13.69
CA ALA A 288 -8.96 -3.98 -12.25
C ALA A 288 -9.82 -5.01 -11.52
N ILE A 289 -11.06 -5.19 -11.97
CA ILE A 289 -12.04 -6.00 -11.24
C ILE A 289 -11.70 -7.49 -11.34
N TYR A 290 -11.32 -7.98 -12.51
CA TYR A 290 -10.93 -9.38 -12.67
C TYR A 290 -9.73 -9.72 -11.78
N ASN A 291 -8.68 -8.88 -11.75
CA ASN A 291 -7.51 -9.13 -10.92
C ASN A 291 -7.83 -9.13 -9.42
N MET A 292 -8.68 -8.20 -8.98
CA MET A 292 -9.16 -8.14 -7.59
C MET A 292 -9.99 -9.37 -7.22
N LEU A 293 -10.99 -9.73 -8.03
CA LEU A 293 -11.85 -10.89 -7.79
C LEU A 293 -11.06 -12.20 -7.77
N TYR A 294 -10.15 -12.37 -8.73
CA TYR A 294 -9.26 -13.52 -8.80
C TYR A 294 -8.45 -13.70 -7.50
N ARG A 295 -7.99 -12.59 -6.89
CA ARG A 295 -7.23 -12.63 -5.64
C ARG A 295 -8.10 -12.83 -4.42
N LEU A 296 -9.26 -12.19 -4.37
CA LEU A 296 -10.22 -12.38 -3.30
C LEU A 296 -10.66 -13.84 -3.20
N GLN A 297 -10.95 -14.46 -4.35
CA GLN A 297 -11.34 -15.87 -4.42
C GLN A 297 -10.22 -16.80 -3.93
N GLN A 298 -8.96 -16.56 -4.32
CA GLN A 298 -7.83 -17.35 -3.81
C GLN A 298 -7.70 -17.26 -2.28
N LYS A 299 -7.83 -16.04 -1.71
CA LYS A 299 -7.77 -15.83 -0.27
C LYS A 299 -8.88 -16.58 0.47
N LYS A 300 -10.12 -16.51 -0.03
CA LYS A 300 -11.27 -17.21 0.56
C LYS A 300 -11.13 -18.72 0.50
N ARG A 301 -10.67 -19.26 -0.64
CA ARG A 301 -10.40 -20.69 -0.78
C ARG A 301 -9.36 -21.20 0.23
N HIS A 302 -8.30 -20.43 0.47
CA HIS A 302 -7.31 -20.78 1.49
C HIS A 302 -7.89 -20.84 2.91
N ARG A 303 -9.00 -20.12 3.17
CA ARG A 303 -9.75 -20.16 4.44
C ARG A 303 -10.84 -21.23 4.47
N GLY A 304 -11.07 -21.95 3.36
CA GLY A 304 -12.17 -22.90 3.23
C GLY A 304 -13.54 -22.25 3.00
N GLU A 305 -13.56 -20.99 2.56
CA GLU A 305 -14.77 -20.28 2.18
C GLU A 305 -15.00 -20.41 0.67
N ASP A 306 -16.07 -21.11 0.28
CA ASP A 306 -16.43 -21.29 -1.13
C ASP A 306 -17.45 -20.23 -1.62
N GLN A 307 -17.92 -19.35 -0.73
CA GLN A 307 -18.90 -18.31 -1.06
C GLN A 307 -18.31 -16.92 -1.29
N LEU A 308 -18.65 -16.33 -2.44
CA LEU A 308 -18.20 -15.00 -2.85
C LEU A 308 -19.36 -13.99 -2.83
N ASN A 309 -19.65 -13.42 -1.66
CA ASN A 309 -20.67 -12.38 -1.53
C ASN A 309 -20.03 -10.99 -1.67
N LEU A 310 -20.46 -10.24 -2.68
CA LEU A 310 -19.82 -9.01 -3.14
C LEU A 310 -20.80 -7.85 -3.13
N VAL A 311 -20.30 -6.66 -2.78
CA VAL A 311 -21.03 -5.40 -2.89
C VAL A 311 -20.22 -4.42 -3.71
N ILE A 312 -20.86 -3.76 -4.68
CA ILE A 312 -20.24 -2.71 -5.50
C ILE A 312 -21.18 -1.53 -5.72
N CYS A 313 -20.63 -0.32 -5.66
CA CYS A 313 -21.34 0.91 -6.04
C CYS A 313 -20.90 1.36 -7.44
N SER A 314 -21.75 1.17 -8.45
CA SER A 314 -21.48 1.62 -9.81
C SER A 314 -22.73 1.62 -10.69
N SER A 315 -22.90 2.67 -11.49
CA SER A 315 -23.97 2.77 -12.48
C SER A 315 -23.58 2.36 -13.91
N GLY A 316 -22.32 1.99 -14.18
CA GLY A 316 -21.86 1.68 -15.54
C GLY A 316 -20.71 0.68 -15.59
N ASN A 317 -19.61 1.03 -16.28
CA ASN A 317 -18.49 0.16 -16.64
C ASN A 317 -17.95 -0.78 -15.55
N ALA A 318 -17.91 -0.35 -14.29
CA ALA A 318 -17.44 -1.21 -13.20
C ALA A 318 -18.44 -2.31 -12.82
N ALA A 319 -19.75 -2.02 -12.87
CA ALA A 319 -20.78 -3.02 -12.65
C ALA A 319 -20.75 -4.07 -13.78
N THR A 320 -20.69 -3.62 -15.04
CA THR A 320 -20.57 -4.50 -16.22
C THR A 320 -19.32 -5.37 -16.14
N ALA A 321 -18.15 -4.80 -15.81
CA ALA A 321 -16.91 -5.54 -15.65
C ALA A 321 -16.97 -6.59 -14.53
N CYS A 322 -17.65 -6.30 -13.42
CA CYS A 322 -17.87 -7.27 -12.35
C CYS A 322 -18.74 -8.44 -12.82
N ILE A 323 -19.86 -8.14 -13.48
CA ILE A 323 -20.78 -9.15 -14.02
C ILE A 323 -20.06 -10.06 -15.02
N GLU A 324 -19.37 -9.48 -16.00
CA GLU A 324 -18.62 -10.25 -17.01
C GLU A 324 -17.48 -11.06 -16.39
N SER A 325 -16.76 -10.51 -15.41
CA SER A 325 -15.72 -11.26 -14.70
C SER A 325 -16.28 -12.49 -13.99
N LEU A 326 -17.44 -12.37 -13.34
CA LEU A 326 -18.09 -13.50 -12.66
C LEU A 326 -18.63 -14.55 -13.64
N LYS A 327 -19.17 -14.15 -14.80
CA LYS A 327 -19.59 -15.10 -15.85
C LYS A 327 -18.43 -15.96 -16.32
N LEU A 328 -17.29 -15.32 -16.56
CA LEU A 328 -16.10 -15.98 -17.08
C LEU A 328 -15.51 -16.96 -16.07
N LEU A 329 -15.43 -16.57 -14.80
CA LEU A 329 -15.03 -17.47 -13.70
C LEU A 329 -15.96 -18.68 -13.57
N LYS A 330 -17.28 -18.53 -13.80
CA LYS A 330 -18.24 -19.64 -13.79
C LYS A 330 -18.12 -20.58 -15.00
N SER A 331 -17.75 -20.07 -16.18
CA SER A 331 -17.64 -20.86 -17.41
C SER A 331 -16.46 -21.83 -17.41
N GLU A 332 -15.38 -21.51 -16.69
CA GLU A 332 -14.21 -22.37 -16.51
C GLU A 332 -14.55 -23.70 -15.80
N ASP A 333 -15.58 -23.73 -14.93
CA ASP A 333 -16.01 -24.96 -14.27
C ASP A 333 -16.60 -25.99 -15.22
N GLN A 334 -17.44 -25.53 -16.14
CA GLN A 334 -18.16 -26.43 -17.07
C GLN A 334 -17.19 -27.10 -18.05
N GLN A 335 -16.12 -26.41 -18.43
CA GLN A 335 -15.06 -26.96 -19.28
C GLN A 335 -14.20 -27.98 -18.52
N ASN A 336 -13.80 -27.67 -17.28
CA ASN A 336 -13.03 -28.59 -16.44
C ASN A 336 -13.81 -29.86 -16.06
N GLN A 337 -15.13 -29.75 -15.84
CA GLN A 337 -16.00 -30.92 -15.62
C GLN A 337 -16.12 -31.79 -16.88
N LYS A 338 -16.28 -31.20 -18.07
CA LYS A 338 -16.26 -31.95 -19.34
C LYS A 338 -14.93 -32.64 -19.59
N GLN A 339 -13.81 -31.99 -19.29
CA GLN A 339 -12.48 -32.57 -19.47
C GLN A 339 -12.22 -33.75 -18.51
N LYS A 340 -12.69 -33.66 -17.26
CA LYS A 340 -12.66 -34.78 -16.30
C LYS A 340 -13.49 -35.98 -16.74
N ILE A 341 -14.62 -35.75 -17.42
CA ILE A 341 -15.46 -36.81 -17.96
C ILE A 341 -14.75 -37.50 -19.14
N ILE A 342 -14.13 -36.73 -20.05
CA ILE A 342 -13.39 -37.27 -21.20
C ILE A 342 -12.16 -38.09 -20.77
N THR A 343 -11.43 -37.68 -19.72
CA THR A 343 -10.27 -38.44 -19.22
C THR A 343 -10.63 -39.76 -18.55
N ASN A 344 -11.88 -39.93 -18.09
CA ASN A 344 -12.33 -41.18 -17.49
C ASN A 344 -12.77 -42.22 -18.54
N ASP A 345 -12.96 -41.81 -19.80
CA ASP A 345 -13.38 -42.69 -20.92
C ASP A 345 -12.20 -43.28 -21.72
N ILE A 346 -10.95 -42.97 -21.36
CA ILE A 346 -9.77 -43.60 -21.99
C ILE A 346 -9.37 -44.82 -21.17
N CYS A 347 -9.77 -46.00 -21.66
CA CYS A 347 -9.42 -47.31 -21.11
C CYS A 347 -7.89 -47.50 -21.13
N HIS A 348 -7.33 -47.92 -20.00
CA HIS A 348 -5.92 -48.31 -19.88
C HIS A 348 -5.68 -49.60 -20.67
N ASP A 349 -4.90 -49.52 -21.75
CA ASP A 349 -4.34 -50.68 -22.44
C ASP A 349 -2.91 -50.90 -21.94
N ASP A 350 -2.74 -51.94 -21.12
CA ASP A 350 -1.47 -52.35 -20.53
C ASP A 350 -0.80 -53.39 -21.45
N THR A 351 0.10 -52.96 -22.34
CA THR A 351 1.13 -53.84 -22.91
C THR A 351 2.50 -53.16 -22.96
N PRO A 352 3.60 -53.88 -22.62
CA PRO A 352 4.93 -53.31 -22.60
C PRO A 352 5.68 -53.61 -23.91
N THR A 353 6.13 -52.58 -24.64
CA THR A 353 7.23 -52.72 -25.63
C THR A 353 8.11 -51.47 -25.69
N ASP A 354 9.41 -51.74 -25.51
CA ASP A 354 10.71 -51.11 -25.84
C ASP A 354 10.81 -49.79 -26.67
N PRO A 355 12.01 -49.15 -26.75
CA PRO A 355 12.21 -47.74 -26.44
C PRO A 355 12.57 -46.96 -27.71
N GLY A 356 11.68 -46.12 -28.19
CA GLY A 356 11.96 -45.32 -29.36
C GLY A 356 11.03 -44.13 -29.47
N LEU A 357 11.63 -42.96 -29.55
CA LEU A 357 11.08 -41.67 -29.94
C LEU A 357 10.46 -40.79 -28.85
N SER A 358 10.87 -39.52 -28.97
CA SER A 358 10.35 -38.31 -28.34
C SER A 358 10.24 -38.35 -26.83
N VAL A 359 11.19 -37.69 -26.17
CA VAL A 359 10.95 -37.10 -24.85
C VAL A 359 9.85 -36.04 -25.04
N GLU A 360 8.60 -36.49 -25.08
CA GLU A 360 7.47 -35.66 -24.70
C GLU A 360 7.72 -35.29 -23.24
N ILE A 361 8.03 -34.01 -23.03
CA ILE A 361 8.05 -33.42 -21.70
C ILE A 361 6.65 -33.66 -21.14
N LYS A 362 6.54 -34.57 -20.18
CA LYS A 362 5.27 -34.84 -19.49
C LYS A 362 4.79 -33.51 -18.88
N ASP A 363 3.68 -33.00 -19.41
CA ASP A 363 2.95 -31.81 -18.92
C ASP A 363 2.59 -31.88 -17.43
N SER A 364 2.79 -33.02 -16.77
CA SER A 364 2.61 -33.18 -15.32
C SER A 364 3.57 -32.33 -14.47
N GLN A 365 4.64 -31.77 -15.04
CA GLN A 365 5.47 -30.77 -14.34
C GLN A 365 5.02 -29.31 -14.56
N PHE A 366 4.13 -29.07 -15.54
CA PHE A 366 3.53 -27.76 -15.81
C PHE A 366 2.03 -27.67 -15.47
N GLN A 367 1.43 -28.73 -14.93
CA GLN A 367 0.11 -28.64 -14.33
C GLN A 367 0.17 -27.66 -13.15
N SER A 368 -0.29 -26.44 -13.41
CA SER A 368 -0.51 -25.43 -12.38
C SER A 368 -1.27 -26.09 -11.23
N LYS A 369 -0.82 -25.90 -9.99
CA LYS A 369 -1.51 -26.37 -8.76
C LYS A 369 -2.88 -25.67 -8.54
N ILE A 370 -3.51 -25.19 -9.59
CA ILE A 370 -4.74 -24.41 -9.59
C ILE A 370 -5.88 -25.40 -9.81
N LYS A 371 -6.63 -25.69 -8.74
CA LYS A 371 -7.85 -26.49 -8.80
C LYS A 371 -8.97 -25.68 -9.48
N PRO A 372 -9.89 -26.30 -10.26
CA PRO A 372 -11.07 -25.64 -10.86
C PRO A 372 -11.99 -24.96 -9.80
N TYR A 373 -12.88 -24.05 -10.24
CA TYR A 373 -13.38 -22.88 -9.50
C TYR A 373 -14.93 -22.79 -9.34
N GLU A 374 -15.56 -23.48 -8.39
CA GLU A 374 -17.00 -23.25 -8.13
C GLU A 374 -17.27 -21.88 -7.49
N LEU A 375 -17.97 -21.00 -8.22
CA LEU A 375 -18.35 -19.67 -7.73
C LEU A 375 -19.82 -19.66 -7.26
N ASN A 376 -20.03 -19.93 -5.97
CA ASN A 376 -21.34 -19.86 -5.30
C ASN A 376 -21.45 -18.57 -4.48
N GLY A 377 -21.91 -17.46 -5.07
CA GLY A 377 -21.96 -16.18 -4.36
C GLY A 377 -23.03 -15.22 -4.87
N LYS A 378 -23.31 -14.16 -4.10
CA LYS A 378 -24.24 -13.06 -4.45
C LYS A 378 -23.49 -11.79 -4.82
N LEU A 379 -23.94 -11.10 -5.87
CA LEU A 379 -23.44 -9.77 -6.23
C LEU A 379 -24.54 -8.74 -5.99
N ILE A 380 -24.28 -7.77 -5.12
CA ILE A 380 -25.18 -6.65 -4.84
C ILE A 380 -24.61 -5.39 -5.49
N ILE A 381 -25.37 -4.75 -6.39
CA ILE A 381 -24.96 -3.53 -7.09
C ILE A 381 -25.84 -2.37 -6.62
N PHE A 382 -25.23 -1.40 -5.97
CA PHE A 382 -25.89 -0.12 -5.67
C PHE A 382 -25.72 0.83 -6.86
N SER A 383 -26.84 1.29 -7.41
CA SER A 383 -26.84 2.17 -8.58
C SER A 383 -28.01 3.16 -8.60
N LYS A 384 -27.70 4.40 -8.99
CA LYS A 384 -28.70 5.42 -9.32
C LYS A 384 -29.37 5.16 -10.68
N TYR A 385 -28.61 4.67 -11.66
CA TYR A 385 -29.11 4.46 -13.03
C TYR A 385 -29.11 2.96 -13.36
N VAL A 386 -30.20 2.28 -12.99
CA VAL A 386 -30.35 0.83 -13.22
C VAL A 386 -30.38 0.48 -14.70
N LYS A 387 -30.97 1.36 -15.54
CA LYS A 387 -31.13 1.15 -16.98
C LYS A 387 -29.81 1.12 -17.77
N GLU A 388 -28.73 1.67 -17.20
CA GLU A 388 -27.40 1.68 -17.81
C GLU A 388 -26.64 0.35 -17.59
N ILE A 389 -27.12 -0.49 -16.65
CA ILE A 389 -26.51 -1.78 -16.36
C ILE A 389 -27.17 -2.83 -17.25
N HIS A 390 -26.54 -3.08 -18.40
CA HIS A 390 -26.94 -4.18 -19.28
C HIS A 390 -26.43 -5.51 -18.70
N TYR A 391 -27.33 -6.34 -18.22
CA TYR A 391 -27.03 -7.73 -17.85
C TYR A 391 -28.09 -8.66 -18.44
N THR A 392 -27.65 -9.82 -18.90
CA THR A 392 -28.54 -10.93 -19.24
C THR A 392 -28.89 -11.71 -17.96
N ASN A 393 -30.10 -12.26 -17.88
CA ASN A 393 -30.61 -13.05 -16.74
C ASN A 393 -29.81 -14.36 -16.45
N ASP A 394 -28.65 -14.53 -17.05
CA ASP A 394 -27.84 -15.77 -17.02
C ASP A 394 -27.05 -15.93 -15.70
N LEU A 395 -27.01 -14.91 -14.85
CA LEU A 395 -26.45 -14.98 -13.51
C LEU A 395 -27.58 -14.98 -12.46
N PRO A 396 -27.85 -16.12 -11.79
CA PRO A 396 -28.98 -16.25 -10.89
C PRO A 396 -28.88 -15.44 -9.57
N ASN A 397 -27.74 -14.81 -9.28
CA ASN A 397 -27.45 -14.21 -7.97
C ASN A 397 -27.02 -12.73 -8.01
N VAL A 398 -27.39 -11.97 -9.05
CA VAL A 398 -27.14 -10.51 -9.10
C VAL A 398 -28.38 -9.77 -8.61
N THR A 399 -28.23 -8.91 -7.61
CA THR A 399 -29.30 -8.02 -7.12
C THR A 399 -28.87 -6.57 -7.32
N ILE A 400 -29.71 -5.78 -7.98
CA ILE A 400 -29.46 -4.35 -8.16
C ILE A 400 -30.36 -3.59 -7.19
N ILE A 401 -29.75 -2.77 -6.34
CA ILE A 401 -30.44 -1.88 -5.41
C ILE A 401 -30.43 -0.48 -6.01
N HIS A 402 -31.63 0.03 -6.28
CA HIS A 402 -31.82 1.39 -6.75
C HIS A 402 -31.78 2.36 -5.57
N SER A 403 -30.94 3.39 -5.66
CA SER A 403 -30.87 4.47 -4.67
C SER A 403 -30.92 5.82 -5.38
N GLU A 404 -31.79 6.73 -4.92
CA GLU A 404 -31.95 8.07 -5.50
C GLU A 404 -30.91 9.08 -4.97
N LEU A 405 -30.13 8.67 -3.97
CA LEU A 405 -29.14 9.48 -3.26
C LEU A 405 -28.01 10.01 -4.16
N ASN A 406 -27.15 10.87 -3.61
CA ASN A 406 -25.94 11.31 -4.31
C ASN A 406 -24.92 10.19 -4.39
N LYS A 407 -24.01 10.24 -5.38
CA LYS A 407 -23.04 9.15 -5.60
C LYS A 407 -22.24 8.76 -4.36
N ASN A 408 -21.79 9.73 -3.56
CA ASN A 408 -21.02 9.45 -2.35
C ASN A 408 -21.90 8.82 -1.26
N GLU A 409 -23.13 9.29 -1.10
CA GLU A 409 -24.10 8.72 -0.14
C GLU A 409 -24.47 7.27 -0.52
N ILE A 410 -24.59 6.96 -1.81
CA ILE A 410 -24.77 5.58 -2.31
C ILE A 410 -23.53 4.72 -2.00
N GLU A 411 -22.34 5.29 -2.11
CA GLU A 411 -21.07 4.63 -1.78
C GLU A 411 -21.04 4.26 -0.29
N ASP A 412 -21.42 5.20 0.59
CA ASP A 412 -21.52 5.01 2.04
C ASP A 412 -22.60 3.98 2.42
N GLU A 413 -23.77 4.03 1.75
CA GLU A 413 -24.85 3.06 1.92
C GLU A 413 -24.40 1.63 1.55
N ALA A 414 -23.68 1.50 0.43
CA ALA A 414 -23.14 0.22 -0.02
C ALA A 414 -22.07 -0.34 0.93
N ILE A 415 -21.20 0.52 1.47
CA ILE A 415 -20.20 0.14 2.48
C ILE A 415 -20.91 -0.34 3.75
N LYS A 416 -21.85 0.44 4.27
CA LYS A 416 -22.63 0.07 5.45
C LYS A 416 -23.37 -1.25 5.27
N TYR A 417 -24.01 -1.45 4.13
CA TYR A 417 -24.67 -2.72 3.80
C TYR A 417 -23.68 -3.89 3.77
N SER A 418 -22.48 -3.69 3.23
CA SER A 418 -21.44 -4.72 3.19
C SER A 418 -20.98 -5.12 4.59
N GLU A 419 -20.86 -4.15 5.51
CA GLU A 419 -20.50 -4.39 6.91
C GLU A 419 -21.60 -5.14 7.66
N GLU A 420 -22.86 -4.72 7.50
CA GLU A 420 -24.02 -5.34 8.16
C GLU A 420 -24.25 -6.80 7.71
N MET A 421 -24.00 -7.10 6.43
CA MET A 421 -24.20 -8.44 5.85
C MET A 421 -22.94 -9.31 5.87
N GLY A 422 -21.78 -8.75 6.23
CA GLY A 422 -20.48 -9.44 6.19
C GLY A 422 -20.02 -9.78 4.77
N TYR A 423 -20.32 -8.92 3.79
CA TYR A 423 -19.96 -9.10 2.38
C TYR A 423 -18.71 -8.29 2.02
N ASP A 424 -17.98 -8.70 0.98
CA ASP A 424 -16.79 -7.96 0.54
C ASP A 424 -17.20 -6.76 -0.32
N TYR A 425 -16.88 -5.55 0.16
CA TYR A 425 -17.02 -4.34 -0.63
C TYR A 425 -15.87 -4.19 -1.63
N LEU A 426 -16.22 -3.94 -2.89
CA LEU A 426 -15.27 -3.78 -3.98
C LEU A 426 -14.78 -2.32 -4.11
N ASP A 427 -13.74 -1.97 -3.36
CA ASP A 427 -13.12 -0.64 -3.43
C ASP A 427 -12.24 -0.49 -4.69
N LEU A 428 -12.69 0.34 -5.63
CA LEU A 428 -12.02 0.58 -6.92
C LEU A 428 -10.93 1.67 -6.87
N GLN A 429 -10.67 2.26 -5.70
CA GLN A 429 -9.77 3.39 -5.51
C GLN A 429 -8.60 3.08 -4.57
N ASN A 430 -8.80 2.31 -3.51
CA ASN A 430 -7.76 2.02 -2.52
C ASN A 430 -7.23 0.58 -2.53
N ASP A 431 -7.72 -0.28 -3.42
CA ASP A 431 -7.27 -1.68 -3.51
C ASP A 431 -6.01 -1.84 -4.39
N PHE A 432 -4.99 -2.55 -3.85
CA PHE A 432 -3.73 -2.80 -4.55
C PHE A 432 -3.89 -3.69 -5.79
N HIS A 433 -4.83 -4.63 -5.79
CA HIS A 433 -5.10 -5.50 -6.93
C HIS A 433 -5.83 -4.75 -8.04
N VAL A 434 -6.70 -3.79 -7.70
CA VAL A 434 -7.27 -2.84 -8.68
C VAL A 434 -6.16 -2.04 -9.34
N PHE A 435 -5.23 -1.49 -8.54
CA PHE A 435 -4.07 -0.78 -9.03
C PHE A 435 -3.18 -1.66 -9.95
N GLY A 436 -2.85 -2.87 -9.50
CA GLY A 436 -2.07 -3.84 -10.27
C GLY A 436 -2.73 -4.18 -11.61
N GLY A 437 -4.05 -4.28 -11.63
CA GLY A 437 -4.84 -4.46 -12.85
C GLY A 437 -4.62 -3.33 -13.85
N TYR A 438 -4.71 -2.06 -13.44
CA TYR A 438 -4.46 -0.93 -14.35
C TYR A 438 -3.01 -0.81 -14.81
N ALA A 439 -2.06 -1.14 -13.94
CA ALA A 439 -0.63 -1.11 -14.25
C ALA A 439 -0.23 -2.10 -15.36
N THR A 440 -1.04 -3.14 -15.63
CA THR A 440 -0.84 -4.01 -16.80
C THR A 440 -0.88 -3.26 -18.14
N ILE A 441 -1.61 -2.14 -18.21
CA ILE A 441 -1.65 -1.30 -19.43
C ILE A 441 -0.29 -0.61 -19.63
N GLY A 442 0.33 -0.15 -18.55
CA GLY A 442 1.68 0.38 -18.58
C GLY A 442 2.69 -0.66 -19.07
N PHE A 443 2.56 -1.90 -18.58
CA PHE A 443 3.35 -3.03 -19.07
C PHE A 443 3.17 -3.24 -20.58
N GLU A 444 1.93 -3.28 -21.07
CA GLU A 444 1.67 -3.48 -22.49
C GLU A 444 2.21 -2.34 -23.37
N ILE A 445 2.11 -1.09 -22.91
CA ILE A 445 2.67 0.07 -23.62
C ILE A 445 4.20 -0.05 -23.70
N ASP A 446 4.85 -0.41 -22.59
CA ASP A 446 6.31 -0.58 -22.53
C ASP A 446 6.81 -1.71 -23.45
N GLN A 447 6.14 -2.87 -23.42
CA GLN A 447 6.46 -3.98 -24.32
C GLN A 447 6.22 -3.60 -25.78
N TRP A 448 5.11 -2.93 -26.10
CA TRP A 448 4.84 -2.49 -27.46
C TRP A 448 5.90 -1.50 -27.97
N GLN A 449 6.33 -0.54 -27.16
CA GLN A 449 7.43 0.38 -27.52
C GLN A 449 8.71 -0.37 -27.84
N THR A 450 9.05 -1.37 -27.02
CA THR A 450 10.24 -2.22 -27.20
C THR A 450 10.15 -3.05 -28.48
N LEU A 451 9.02 -3.75 -28.70
CA LEU A 451 8.82 -4.64 -29.84
C LEU A 451 8.72 -3.91 -31.18
N THR A 452 8.17 -2.70 -31.18
CA THR A 452 8.01 -1.89 -32.40
C THR A 452 9.16 -0.91 -32.63
N ASN A 453 10.11 -0.83 -31.70
CA ASN A 453 11.15 0.20 -31.65
C ASN A 453 10.58 1.64 -31.78
N THR A 454 9.36 1.85 -31.27
CA THR A 454 8.68 3.16 -31.28
C THR A 454 8.83 3.80 -29.92
N LYS A 455 9.35 5.03 -29.86
CA LYS A 455 9.43 5.81 -28.61
C LYS A 455 8.28 6.78 -28.50
N ILE A 456 7.56 6.72 -27.38
CA ILE A 456 6.47 7.64 -27.05
C ILE A 456 7.00 8.72 -26.10
N ASP A 457 6.76 9.98 -26.47
CA ASP A 457 7.21 11.14 -25.70
C ASP A 457 6.26 11.46 -24.53
N SER A 458 4.96 11.20 -24.71
CA SER A 458 3.94 11.42 -23.69
C SER A 458 2.77 10.44 -23.78
N ILE A 459 2.24 10.05 -22.61
CA ILE A 459 1.04 9.22 -22.45
C ILE A 459 -0.05 10.07 -21.82
N PHE A 460 -1.20 10.17 -22.50
CA PHE A 460 -2.40 10.86 -22.05
C PHE A 460 -3.41 9.89 -21.49
N VAL A 461 -3.88 10.15 -20.26
CA VAL A 461 -4.88 9.33 -19.59
C VAL A 461 -5.93 10.22 -18.93
N THR A 462 -7.20 9.84 -19.04
CA THR A 462 -8.28 10.55 -18.36
C THR A 462 -8.08 10.49 -16.84
N LEU A 463 -8.11 11.65 -16.19
CA LEU A 463 -7.96 11.80 -14.75
C LEU A 463 -9.33 12.12 -14.13
N LYS A 464 -9.86 11.16 -13.34
CA LYS A 464 -11.11 11.30 -12.57
C LYS A 464 -10.91 10.91 -11.10
N SER A 465 -11.00 9.62 -10.78
CA SER A 465 -10.60 9.09 -9.46
C SER A 465 -9.09 8.87 -9.35
N GLY A 466 -8.39 8.83 -10.48
CA GLY A 466 -6.92 8.74 -10.51
C GLY A 466 -6.32 7.34 -10.54
N ALA A 467 -7.08 6.30 -10.18
CA ALA A 467 -6.55 4.93 -10.12
C ALA A 467 -5.95 4.40 -11.43
N LEU A 468 -6.58 4.73 -12.57
CA LEU A 468 -6.11 4.30 -13.89
C LEU A 468 -4.73 4.88 -14.22
N ILE A 469 -4.59 6.21 -14.16
CA ILE A 469 -3.32 6.88 -14.48
C ILE A 469 -2.26 6.57 -13.42
N ALA A 470 -2.63 6.40 -12.15
CA ALA A 470 -1.70 6.02 -11.09
C ALA A 470 -1.03 4.67 -11.38
N GLY A 471 -1.81 3.64 -11.75
CA GLY A 471 -1.28 2.32 -12.10
C GLY A 471 -0.34 2.37 -13.31
N ILE A 472 -0.75 3.07 -14.37
CA ILE A 472 0.05 3.20 -15.60
C ILE A 472 1.34 3.98 -15.32
N ALA A 473 1.24 5.14 -14.65
CA ALA A 473 2.37 6.01 -14.36
C ALA A 473 3.40 5.32 -13.46
N PHE A 474 2.96 4.61 -12.42
CA PHE A 474 3.85 3.85 -11.56
C PHE A 474 4.59 2.77 -12.36
N TYR A 475 3.91 2.00 -13.21
CA TYR A 475 4.60 1.01 -14.04
C TYR A 475 5.66 1.67 -14.94
N ILE A 476 5.26 2.68 -15.72
CA ILE A 476 6.13 3.33 -16.72
C ILE A 476 7.33 4.03 -16.07
N LYS A 477 7.11 4.83 -15.04
CA LYS A 477 8.15 5.66 -14.42
C LYS A 477 9.00 4.90 -13.41
N TYR A 478 8.39 4.00 -12.62
CA TYR A 478 9.08 3.31 -11.52
C TYR A 478 9.62 1.95 -11.95
N LEU A 479 8.81 1.09 -12.56
CA LEU A 479 9.24 -0.27 -12.92
C LEU A 479 10.03 -0.31 -14.24
N ALA A 480 9.49 0.31 -15.30
CA ALA A 480 10.15 0.35 -16.60
C ALA A 480 11.23 1.44 -16.70
N GLN A 481 11.28 2.36 -15.73
CA GLN A 481 12.23 3.50 -15.70
C GLN A 481 12.23 4.32 -16.99
N ASN A 482 11.07 4.42 -17.63
CA ASN A 482 10.91 5.13 -18.87
C ASN A 482 10.74 6.64 -18.60
N LYS A 483 11.36 7.47 -19.44
CA LYS A 483 11.31 8.94 -19.35
C LYS A 483 10.06 9.55 -19.98
N THR A 484 9.18 8.73 -20.57
CA THR A 484 7.89 9.17 -21.14
C THR A 484 7.11 10.04 -20.15
N ARG A 485 6.55 11.15 -20.62
CA ARG A 485 5.75 12.06 -19.79
C ARG A 485 4.37 11.48 -19.53
N MET A 486 3.90 11.53 -18.29
CA MET A 486 2.56 11.12 -17.89
C MET A 486 1.66 12.36 -17.75
N ILE A 487 0.65 12.47 -18.61
CA ILE A 487 -0.24 13.64 -18.68
C ILE A 487 -1.66 13.23 -18.33
N GLY A 488 -2.19 13.78 -17.24
CA GLY A 488 -3.58 13.60 -16.83
C GLY A 488 -4.49 14.59 -17.57
N VAL A 489 -5.65 14.15 -18.05
CA VAL A 489 -6.63 15.05 -18.69
C VAL A 489 -7.93 15.09 -17.90
N MET A 490 -8.39 16.31 -17.57
CA MET A 490 -9.59 16.54 -16.76
C MET A 490 -10.59 17.44 -17.47
N LEU A 491 -11.88 17.25 -17.18
CA LEU A 491 -12.91 18.19 -17.61
C LEU A 491 -12.82 19.48 -16.80
N ARG A 492 -12.97 20.64 -17.44
CA ARG A 492 -12.98 21.94 -16.76
C ARG A 492 -14.12 21.98 -15.73
N GLY A 493 -13.82 22.39 -14.50
CA GLY A 493 -14.79 22.43 -13.39
C GLY A 493 -14.95 21.10 -12.62
N SER A 494 -14.24 20.03 -13.02
CA SER A 494 -14.19 18.81 -12.21
C SER A 494 -13.22 18.96 -11.04
N ILE A 495 -13.61 18.40 -9.89
CA ILE A 495 -12.83 18.43 -8.65
C ILE A 495 -12.23 17.03 -8.41
N ARG A 496 -10.97 16.97 -7.97
CA ARG A 496 -10.35 15.71 -7.55
C ARG A 496 -10.94 15.28 -6.21
N LYS A 497 -11.28 13.99 -6.07
CA LYS A 497 -11.59 13.41 -4.75
C LYS A 497 -10.36 13.55 -3.83
N GLY A 498 -10.57 13.60 -2.52
CA GLY A 498 -9.54 13.85 -1.49
C GLY A 498 -8.42 12.79 -1.40
N VAL A 499 -7.74 12.74 -0.25
CA VAL A 499 -6.56 11.89 -0.01
C VAL A 499 -6.91 10.41 -0.19
N THR A 500 -6.53 9.83 -1.33
CA THR A 500 -6.60 8.38 -1.63
C THR A 500 -5.20 7.88 -1.95
N LEU A 501 -4.99 6.56 -1.86
CA LEU A 501 -3.72 5.92 -2.26
C LEU A 501 -3.29 6.35 -3.66
N CYS A 502 -4.24 6.31 -4.61
CA CYS A 502 -3.98 6.68 -6.00
C CYS A 502 -3.65 8.17 -6.17
N GLN A 503 -4.25 9.04 -5.35
CA GLN A 503 -3.99 10.49 -5.38
C GLN A 503 -2.55 10.81 -4.94
N GLN A 504 -2.02 10.09 -3.94
CA GLN A 504 -0.62 10.26 -3.53
C GLN A 504 0.35 9.85 -4.65
N ILE A 505 0.06 8.75 -5.36
CA ILE A 505 0.86 8.29 -6.51
C ILE A 505 0.79 9.31 -7.66
N ILE A 506 -0.38 9.88 -7.90
CA ILE A 506 -0.57 10.94 -8.90
C ILE A 506 0.36 12.12 -8.65
N GLU A 507 0.45 12.60 -7.41
CA GLU A 507 1.27 13.76 -7.06
C GLU A 507 2.77 13.51 -7.28
N GLY A 508 3.21 12.26 -7.26
CA GLY A 508 4.61 11.89 -7.48
C GLY A 508 5.00 11.56 -8.93
N PHE A 509 4.07 11.05 -9.74
CA PHE A 509 4.39 10.45 -11.05
C PHE A 509 3.73 11.12 -12.26
N ILE A 510 2.75 12.03 -12.05
CA ILE A 510 2.14 12.80 -13.13
C ILE A 510 2.95 14.08 -13.37
N ASP A 511 3.34 14.31 -14.62
CA ASP A 511 4.15 15.48 -15.00
C ASP A 511 3.27 16.72 -15.26
N GLU A 512 2.06 16.54 -15.80
CA GLU A 512 1.17 17.65 -16.18
C GLU A 512 -0.32 17.25 -16.12
N ILE A 513 -1.19 18.22 -15.84
CA ILE A 513 -2.65 18.07 -15.94
C ILE A 513 -3.21 19.07 -16.95
N VAL A 514 -3.88 18.57 -17.98
CA VAL A 514 -4.53 19.35 -19.04
C VAL A 514 -6.03 19.41 -18.81
N TYR A 515 -6.64 20.58 -19.00
CA TYR A 515 -8.09 20.77 -18.87
C TYR A 515 -8.78 20.93 -20.22
N VAL A 516 -9.88 20.23 -20.40
CA VAL A 516 -10.72 20.27 -21.62
C VAL A 516 -12.15 20.70 -21.34
N SER A 517 -12.80 21.35 -22.30
CA SER A 517 -14.22 21.71 -22.25
C SER A 517 -15.09 20.53 -22.72
N VAL A 518 -16.39 20.60 -22.44
CA VAL A 518 -17.37 19.61 -22.93
C VAL A 518 -17.38 19.58 -24.46
N GLU A 519 -17.36 20.74 -25.11
CA GLU A 519 -17.34 20.86 -26.58
C GLU A 519 -16.09 20.20 -27.19
N GLU A 520 -14.92 20.36 -26.57
CA GLU A 520 -13.68 19.70 -27.02
C GLU A 520 -13.78 18.17 -26.93
N VAL A 521 -14.44 17.65 -25.88
CA VAL A 521 -14.65 16.20 -25.69
C VAL A 521 -15.66 15.64 -26.69
N GLU A 522 -16.76 16.36 -26.93
CA GLU A 522 -17.78 15.96 -27.89
C GLU A 522 -17.23 15.90 -29.32
N LYS A 523 -16.44 16.90 -29.74
CA LYS A 523 -15.72 16.87 -31.03
C LYS A 523 -14.77 15.68 -31.12
N ALA A 524 -14.03 15.39 -30.05
CA ALA A 524 -13.14 14.23 -29.97
C ALA A 524 -13.90 12.90 -30.12
N GLN A 525 -15.10 12.76 -29.53
CA GLN A 525 -15.94 11.57 -29.73
C GLN A 525 -16.35 11.40 -31.19
N CYS A 526 -16.75 12.48 -31.86
CA CYS A 526 -17.11 12.46 -33.27
C CYS A 526 -15.91 12.07 -34.17
N GLU A 527 -14.72 12.61 -33.90
CA GLU A 527 -13.50 12.23 -34.64
C GLU A 527 -13.15 10.76 -34.48
N LEU A 528 -13.22 10.24 -33.24
CA LEU A 528 -12.96 8.82 -32.97
C LEU A 528 -13.99 7.93 -33.67
N ALA A 529 -15.28 8.31 -33.63
CA ALA A 529 -16.34 7.58 -34.30
C ALA A 529 -16.15 7.55 -35.83
N LYS A 530 -15.73 8.66 -36.45
CA LYS A 530 -15.37 8.72 -37.88
C LYS A 530 -14.18 7.83 -38.24
N ALA A 531 -13.29 7.58 -37.28
CA ALA A 531 -12.18 6.63 -37.40
C ALA A 531 -12.55 5.19 -36.98
N GLU A 532 -13.85 4.86 -36.95
CA GLU A 532 -14.40 3.55 -36.58
C GLU A 532 -14.02 3.10 -35.16
N GLN A 533 -13.70 4.05 -34.27
CA GLN A 533 -13.44 3.78 -32.86
C GLN A 533 -14.52 4.41 -31.99
N ILE A 534 -15.30 3.55 -31.34
CA ILE A 534 -16.34 4.00 -30.41
C ILE A 534 -15.70 4.32 -29.06
N ALA A 535 -15.92 5.54 -28.59
CA ALA A 535 -15.45 6.02 -27.29
C ALA A 535 -16.58 6.65 -26.48
N GLU A 536 -16.70 6.25 -25.22
CA GLU A 536 -17.58 6.93 -24.26
C GLU A 536 -17.07 8.35 -23.96
N PHE A 537 -17.92 9.20 -23.36
CA PHE A 537 -17.56 10.58 -23.04
C PHE A 537 -16.29 10.67 -22.17
N ASN A 538 -16.20 9.86 -21.11
CA ASN A 538 -15.02 9.86 -20.22
C ASN A 538 -13.74 9.36 -20.93
N CYS A 539 -13.87 8.50 -21.94
CA CYS A 539 -12.75 7.97 -22.72
C CYS A 539 -12.19 9.04 -23.68
N ALA A 540 -13.07 9.81 -24.31
CA ALA A 540 -12.68 10.87 -25.23
C ALA A 540 -11.97 12.06 -24.57
N ILE A 541 -12.07 12.22 -23.24
CA ILE A 541 -11.35 13.27 -22.50
C ILE A 541 -9.84 13.20 -22.76
N ALA A 542 -9.22 12.02 -22.64
CA ALA A 542 -7.79 11.86 -22.89
C ALA A 542 -7.39 12.25 -24.32
N TYR A 543 -8.21 11.87 -25.31
CA TYR A 543 -7.99 12.18 -26.72
C TYR A 543 -8.09 13.69 -26.99
N ALA A 544 -9.12 14.35 -26.44
CA ALA A 544 -9.30 15.79 -26.54
C ALA A 544 -8.11 16.56 -25.96
N GLY A 545 -7.61 16.13 -24.79
CA GLY A 545 -6.44 16.76 -24.15
C GLY A 545 -5.17 16.60 -24.97
N CYS A 546 -4.95 15.41 -25.53
CA CYS A 546 -3.81 15.16 -26.42
C CYS A 546 -3.85 16.07 -27.65
N LYS A 547 -4.99 16.14 -28.34
CA LYS A 547 -5.19 17.02 -29.51
C LYS A 547 -4.95 18.49 -29.18
N LYS A 548 -5.47 18.95 -28.02
CA LYS A 548 -5.28 20.31 -27.54
C LYS A 548 -3.81 20.65 -27.27
N SER A 549 -3.05 19.70 -26.70
CA SER A 549 -1.63 19.90 -26.37
C SER A 549 -0.71 19.93 -27.60
N SER A 550 -1.14 19.35 -28.74
CA SER A 550 -0.34 19.24 -29.97
C SER A 550 1.04 18.59 -29.81
N ILE A 551 1.23 17.76 -28.77
CA ILE A 551 2.49 17.05 -28.53
C ILE A 551 2.61 15.89 -29.52
N LYS A 552 3.72 15.85 -30.27
CA LYS A 552 4.05 14.77 -31.22
C LYS A 552 4.42 13.47 -30.49
N ASN A 553 4.33 12.34 -31.20
CA ASN A 553 4.65 11.00 -30.68
C ASN A 553 3.94 10.68 -29.35
N SER A 554 2.66 11.05 -29.29
CA SER A 554 1.82 10.86 -28.10
C SER A 554 1.02 9.57 -28.20
N LEU A 555 0.84 8.91 -27.05
CA LEU A 555 -0.06 7.79 -26.88
C LEU A 555 -1.25 8.21 -26.01
N VAL A 556 -2.46 7.84 -26.41
CA VAL A 556 -3.71 8.09 -25.69
C VAL A 556 -4.28 6.77 -25.23
N VAL A 557 -4.64 6.67 -23.96
CA VAL A 557 -5.34 5.50 -23.42
C VAL A 557 -6.85 5.69 -23.56
N LEU A 558 -7.46 4.95 -24.49
CA LEU A 558 -8.91 4.94 -24.71
C LEU A 558 -9.55 3.93 -23.76
N SER A 559 -10.07 4.41 -22.62
CA SER A 559 -10.49 3.59 -21.48
C SER A 559 -11.75 2.76 -21.67
N GLY A 560 -12.61 3.05 -22.66
CA GLY A 560 -13.85 2.31 -22.88
C GLY A 560 -14.71 2.84 -24.01
N GLY A 561 -15.66 2.01 -24.44
CA GLY A 561 -16.54 2.26 -25.59
C GLY A 561 -18.04 2.09 -25.30
N ASN A 562 -18.43 1.97 -24.02
CA ASN A 562 -19.82 1.74 -23.62
C ASN A 562 -20.64 3.03 -23.77
N VAL A 563 -21.20 3.25 -24.96
CA VAL A 563 -22.07 4.39 -25.29
C VAL A 563 -23.33 3.89 -25.99
N ALA A 564 -24.49 4.46 -25.66
CA ALA A 564 -25.71 4.13 -26.37
C ALA A 564 -25.64 4.62 -27.82
N ALA A 565 -26.00 3.76 -28.77
CA ALA A 565 -25.93 4.07 -30.20
C ALA A 565 -26.75 5.33 -30.57
N ASN A 566 -27.88 5.56 -29.90
CA ASN A 566 -28.72 6.74 -30.11
C ASN A 566 -28.03 8.04 -29.69
N ASP A 567 -27.31 8.01 -28.56
CA ASP A 567 -26.57 9.19 -28.06
C ASP A 567 -25.42 9.54 -29.00
N LEU A 568 -24.67 8.52 -29.46
CA LEU A 568 -23.60 8.72 -30.41
C LEU A 568 -24.12 9.24 -31.75
N LYS A 569 -25.25 8.71 -32.25
CA LYS A 569 -25.90 9.19 -33.48
C LYS A 569 -26.37 10.63 -33.37
N ARG A 570 -26.93 11.03 -32.22
CA ARG A 570 -27.33 12.42 -31.97
C ARG A 570 -26.10 13.34 -31.95
N LEU A 571 -25.02 12.91 -31.30
CA LEU A 571 -23.78 13.66 -31.20
C LEU A 571 -23.13 13.87 -32.58
N ILE A 572 -23.03 12.81 -33.39
CA ILE A 572 -22.49 12.90 -34.75
C ILE A 572 -23.29 13.90 -35.58
N LYS A 573 -24.63 13.86 -35.52
CA LYS A 573 -25.49 14.83 -36.23
C LYS A 573 -25.33 16.27 -35.77
N GLN A 574 -24.90 16.51 -34.52
CA GLN A 574 -24.71 17.85 -33.98
C GLN A 574 -23.41 18.50 -34.48
N TYR A 575 -22.40 17.69 -34.82
CA TYR A 575 -21.06 18.13 -35.22
C TYR A 575 -20.68 17.74 -36.67
N GLU A 576 -21.61 17.12 -37.41
CA GLU A 576 -21.66 17.11 -38.88
C GLU A 576 -22.14 18.47 -39.39
#